data_AF-A0A7W0ZYZ8-F1
#
_entry.id   AF-A0A7W0ZYZ8-F1
#
_cell.length_a   1.000
_cell.length_b   1.000
_cell.length_c   1.000
_cell.angle_alpha   90.00
_cell.angle_beta   90.00
_cell.angle_gamma   90.00
#
_symmetry.space_group_name_H-M   'P 1'
#
loop_
_entity.id
_entity.type
_entity.pdbx_description
1 polymer ?
#
loop_
_entity_poly.entity_id
_entity_poly.type
_entity_poly.pdbx_seq_one_letter_code
_entity_poly.pdbx_strand_id
1 'polypeptide(L)'
;MTLEEALAAPGRKVQISGKELRPDGRALLIYSVGDDGAKQLARTRLPEAEHEAKVAELKAQGVGIAETDFKSGVFWVRTDDGVEVYDDKRKLFEAAGEQATLAGGKVLSRADVALVFSYAEGYEDRGVKAALASGEQIDLAYAFDLSAEEDPTYNRNNLISDTTWCSAVGQAIARWAGVPFENRI
;
A
#
# COMPACT_ATOMS: atom_id res chain seq x y z
N MET A 1 -11.53 19.42 0.89
CA MET A 1 -11.03 20.30 -0.19
C MET A 1 -11.55 19.80 -1.52
N THR A 2 -11.66 20.69 -2.49
CA THR A 2 -11.99 20.34 -3.88
C THR A 2 -10.83 19.59 -4.54
N LEU A 3 -11.07 19.04 -5.73
CA LEU A 3 -10.01 18.39 -6.50
C LEU A 3 -8.89 19.39 -6.87
N GLU A 4 -9.24 20.60 -7.31
CA GLU A 4 -8.28 21.65 -7.68
C GLU A 4 -7.41 22.07 -6.48
N GLU A 5 -8.04 22.29 -5.32
CA GLU A 5 -7.33 22.61 -4.07
C GLU A 5 -6.38 21.48 -3.66
N ALA A 6 -6.80 20.22 -3.80
CA ALA A 6 -5.96 19.07 -3.48
C ALA A 6 -4.75 18.93 -4.41
N LEU A 7 -4.90 19.25 -5.70
CA LEU A 7 -3.80 19.22 -6.66
C LEU A 7 -2.81 20.37 -6.45
N ALA A 8 -3.29 21.54 -5.99
CA ALA A 8 -2.45 22.69 -5.65
C ALA A 8 -1.75 22.56 -4.29
N ALA A 9 -2.20 21.66 -3.41
CA ALA A 9 -1.59 21.46 -2.10
C ALA A 9 -0.13 20.97 -2.20
N PRO A 10 0.77 21.37 -1.29
CA PRO A 10 2.18 20.96 -1.33
C PRO A 10 2.39 19.45 -1.12
N GLY A 11 3.55 18.94 -1.55
CA GLY A 11 3.95 17.54 -1.40
C GLY A 11 3.52 16.62 -2.55
N ARG A 12 4.05 15.41 -2.59
CA ARG A 12 3.75 14.43 -3.64
C ARG A 12 2.30 13.96 -3.55
N LYS A 13 1.67 13.77 -4.71
CA LYS A 13 0.28 13.33 -4.84
C LYS A 13 0.21 11.97 -5.50
N VAL A 14 -0.76 11.18 -5.03
CA VAL A 14 -1.19 9.96 -5.70
C VAL A 14 -2.71 9.93 -5.81
N GLN A 15 -3.20 9.25 -6.82
CA GLN A 15 -4.61 8.97 -7.01
C GLN A 15 -4.92 7.51 -6.72
N ILE A 16 -6.13 7.26 -6.24
CA ILE A 16 -6.68 5.92 -6.03
C ILE A 16 -8.07 5.89 -6.65
N SER A 17 -8.29 4.91 -7.52
CA SER A 17 -9.61 4.61 -8.06
C SER A 17 -10.31 3.63 -7.12
N GLY A 18 -11.34 4.10 -6.41
CA GLY A 18 -12.10 3.26 -5.50
C GLY A 18 -12.89 2.20 -6.27
N LYS A 19 -12.92 0.97 -5.74
CA LYS A 19 -13.73 -0.14 -6.30
C LYS A 19 -15.23 -0.05 -6.01
N GLU A 20 -15.69 0.96 -5.26
CA GLU A 20 -17.13 1.24 -5.15
C GLU A 20 -17.67 1.69 -6.52
N LEU A 21 -17.93 0.72 -7.40
CA LEU A 21 -18.71 0.88 -8.60
C LEU A 21 -20.15 1.05 -8.15
N ARG A 22 -20.58 2.30 -7.99
CA ARG A 22 -21.99 2.61 -7.89
C ARG A 22 -22.56 2.76 -9.30
N PRO A 23 -23.87 2.59 -9.50
CA PRO A 23 -24.47 2.68 -10.83
C PRO A 23 -24.17 4.00 -11.57
N ASP A 24 -23.85 5.06 -10.82
CA ASP A 24 -23.58 6.42 -11.29
C ASP A 24 -22.09 6.75 -11.46
N GLY A 25 -21.16 5.82 -11.21
CA GLY A 25 -19.76 6.00 -11.52
C GLY A 25 -18.78 5.46 -10.48
N ARG A 26 -17.53 5.94 -10.59
CA ARG A 26 -16.38 5.50 -9.79
C ARG A 26 -15.85 6.62 -8.92
N ALA A 27 -15.45 6.28 -7.70
CA ALA A 27 -14.78 7.23 -6.82
C ALA A 27 -13.33 7.43 -7.26
N LEU A 28 -12.90 8.69 -7.33
CA LEU A 28 -11.52 9.08 -7.53
C LEU A 28 -11.06 9.86 -6.29
N LEU A 29 -10.02 9.35 -5.64
CA LEU A 29 -9.48 9.91 -4.41
C LEU A 29 -8.08 10.45 -4.68
N ILE A 30 -7.75 11.60 -4.10
CA ILE A 30 -6.41 12.19 -4.13
C ILE A 30 -5.84 12.14 -2.73
N TYR A 31 -4.62 11.61 -2.62
CA TYR A 31 -3.86 11.55 -1.39
C TYR A 31 -2.56 12.34 -1.54
N SER A 32 -2.12 12.98 -0.45
CA SER A 32 -0.70 13.29 -0.28
C SER A 32 0.01 12.09 0.35
N VAL A 33 1.21 11.79 -0.12
CA VAL A 33 2.10 10.77 0.46
C VAL A 33 3.45 11.37 0.81
N GLY A 34 4.06 10.88 1.87
CA GLY A 34 5.38 11.30 2.36
C GLY A 34 5.78 10.51 3.60
N ASP A 35 6.81 10.96 4.30
CA ASP A 35 7.32 10.26 5.49
C ASP A 35 6.29 10.21 6.63
N ASP A 36 5.34 11.15 6.66
CA ASP A 36 4.20 11.21 7.60
C ASP A 36 2.96 10.41 7.13
N GLY A 37 3.14 9.48 6.17
CA GLY A 37 2.10 8.58 5.71
C GLY A 37 1.22 9.14 4.58
N ALA A 38 0.12 8.44 4.33
CA ALA A 38 -0.86 8.78 3.31
C ALA A 38 -2.06 9.53 3.91
N LYS A 39 -2.35 10.72 3.39
CA LYS A 39 -3.46 11.57 3.86
C LYS A 39 -4.42 11.90 2.72
N GLN A 40 -5.69 11.55 2.89
CA GLN A 40 -6.70 11.86 1.89
C GLN A 40 -6.93 13.38 1.84
N LEU A 41 -6.77 13.95 0.66
CA LEU A 41 -6.98 15.37 0.40
C LEU A 41 -8.37 15.60 -0.19
N ALA A 42 -8.68 14.94 -1.30
CA ALA A 42 -9.97 15.08 -1.96
C ALA A 42 -10.57 13.72 -2.32
N ARG A 43 -11.89 13.72 -2.44
CA ARG A 43 -12.68 12.63 -3.01
C ARG A 43 -13.67 13.26 -3.98
N THR A 44 -13.69 12.76 -5.20
CA THR A 44 -14.71 13.09 -6.19
C THR A 44 -15.32 11.82 -6.76
N ARG A 45 -16.47 11.96 -7.41
CA ARG A 45 -17.11 10.89 -8.17
C ARG A 45 -17.12 11.27 -9.64
N LEU A 46 -16.76 10.33 -10.49
CA LEU A 46 -16.72 10.52 -11.92
C LEU A 46 -17.60 9.47 -12.61
N PRO A 47 -18.32 9.83 -13.67
CA PRO A 47 -18.89 8.84 -14.56
C PRO A 47 -17.82 7.85 -15.05
N GLU A 48 -18.18 6.58 -15.18
CA GLU A 48 -17.24 5.53 -15.61
C GLU A 48 -16.57 5.86 -16.95
N ALA A 49 -17.33 6.44 -17.88
CA ALA A 49 -16.83 6.85 -19.20
C ALA A 49 -15.78 7.98 -19.15
N GLU A 50 -15.75 8.78 -18.09
CA GLU A 50 -14.81 9.90 -17.91
C GLU A 50 -13.60 9.50 -17.06
N HIS A 51 -13.70 8.38 -16.34
CA HIS A 51 -12.72 8.01 -15.32
C HIS A 51 -11.33 7.78 -15.92
N GLU A 52 -11.20 7.00 -17.00
CA GLU A 52 -9.90 6.72 -17.62
C GLU A 52 -9.22 7.99 -18.16
N ALA A 53 -10.00 8.88 -18.78
CA ALA A 53 -9.49 10.15 -19.28
C ALA A 53 -8.97 11.02 -18.13
N LYS A 54 -9.69 11.07 -16.99
CA LYS A 54 -9.26 11.82 -15.82
C LYS A 54 -8.02 11.22 -15.16
N VAL A 55 -7.94 9.89 -15.03
CA VAL A 55 -6.75 9.19 -14.52
C VAL A 55 -5.52 9.52 -15.36
N ALA A 56 -5.65 9.50 -16.69
CA ALA A 56 -4.58 9.83 -17.62
C ALA A 56 -4.16 11.30 -17.53
N GLU A 57 -5.12 12.23 -17.42
CA GLU A 57 -4.88 13.66 -17.21
C GLU A 57 -4.06 13.88 -15.92
N LEU A 58 -4.48 13.28 -14.80
CA LEU A 58 -3.78 13.38 -13.52
C LEU A 58 -2.37 12.79 -13.60
N LYS A 59 -2.19 11.66 -14.28
CA LYS A 59 -0.87 11.08 -14.52
C LYS A 59 0.03 12.03 -15.31
N ALA A 60 -0.50 12.70 -16.35
CA ALA A 60 0.24 13.70 -17.12
C ALA A 60 0.64 14.93 -16.29
N GLN A 61 -0.10 15.23 -15.22
CA GLN A 61 0.22 16.27 -14.23
C GLN A 61 1.19 15.79 -13.14
N GLY A 62 1.71 14.57 -13.23
CA GLY A 62 2.66 14.01 -12.26
C GLY A 62 2.01 13.39 -11.02
N VAL A 63 0.70 13.21 -11.00
CA VAL A 63 0.01 12.48 -9.92
C VAL A 63 0.21 10.98 -10.12
N GLY A 64 0.90 10.33 -9.18
CA GLY A 64 1.13 8.89 -9.22
C GLY A 64 -0.15 8.07 -9.05
N ILE A 65 -0.12 6.79 -9.40
CA ILE A 65 -1.24 5.87 -9.14
C ILE A 65 -0.88 5.02 -7.94
N ALA A 66 -1.77 5.00 -6.96
CA ALA A 66 -1.67 4.15 -5.78
C ALA A 66 -2.83 3.17 -5.73
N GLU A 67 -2.63 2.12 -4.94
CA GLU A 67 -3.66 1.18 -4.53
C GLU A 67 -3.76 1.21 -3.00
N THR A 68 -4.87 0.70 -2.47
CA THR A 68 -5.09 0.65 -1.03
C THR A 68 -6.02 -0.48 -0.65
N ASP A 69 -5.86 -0.94 0.58
CA ASP A 69 -6.92 -1.64 1.30
C ASP A 69 -7.50 -0.70 2.36
N PHE A 70 -8.72 -0.21 2.08
CA PHE A 70 -9.38 0.78 2.93
C PHE A 70 -9.66 0.30 4.36
N LYS A 71 -9.71 -1.01 4.59
CA LYS A 71 -9.95 -1.58 5.92
C LYS A 71 -8.71 -1.50 6.80
N SER A 72 -7.57 -1.94 6.29
CA SER A 72 -6.29 -1.88 7.00
C SER A 72 -5.67 -0.49 7.01
N GLY A 73 -6.07 0.40 6.09
CA GLY A 73 -5.44 1.71 5.93
C GLY A 73 -4.04 1.62 5.32
N VAL A 74 -3.70 0.50 4.69
CA VAL A 74 -2.44 0.34 3.97
C VAL A 74 -2.58 0.85 2.54
N PHE A 75 -1.59 1.61 2.09
CA PHE A 75 -1.48 2.19 0.76
C PHE A 75 -0.17 1.75 0.12
N TRP A 76 -0.16 1.48 -1.19
CA TRP A 76 1.08 1.25 -1.91
C TRP A 76 1.11 1.92 -3.27
N VAL A 77 2.31 2.35 -3.65
CA VAL A 77 2.62 2.99 -4.93
C VAL A 77 3.63 2.12 -5.64
N ARG A 78 3.30 1.65 -6.84
CA ARG A 78 4.29 1.01 -7.72
C ARG A 78 5.00 2.11 -8.51
N THR A 79 6.31 2.18 -8.38
CA THR A 79 7.16 3.06 -9.19
C THR A 79 7.69 2.29 -10.39
N ASP A 80 8.40 2.96 -11.29
CA ASP A 80 9.01 2.31 -12.46
C ASP A 80 10.11 1.31 -12.05
N ASP A 81 10.73 1.51 -10.88
CA ASP A 81 11.90 0.77 -10.40
C ASP A 81 11.70 0.14 -9.01
N GLY A 82 10.48 0.15 -8.46
CA GLY A 82 10.23 -0.41 -7.14
C GLY A 82 8.83 -0.16 -6.59
N VAL A 83 8.74 0.00 -5.27
CA VAL A 83 7.46 0.08 -4.54
C VAL A 83 7.62 0.85 -3.24
N GLU A 84 6.60 1.65 -2.93
CA GLU A 84 6.47 2.35 -1.66
C GLU A 84 5.21 1.89 -0.94
N VAL A 85 5.27 1.73 0.37
CA VAL A 85 4.16 1.30 1.22
C VAL A 85 4.00 2.26 2.37
N TYR A 86 2.76 2.66 2.65
CA TYR A 86 2.39 3.65 3.65
C TYR A 86 1.23 3.14 4.51
N ASP A 87 1.18 3.61 5.75
CA ASP A 87 -0.06 3.70 6.53
C ASP A 87 -0.51 5.17 6.61
N ASP A 88 -1.49 5.49 7.46
CA ASP A 88 -2.00 6.85 7.67
C ASP A 88 -1.02 7.77 8.45
N LYS A 89 0.00 7.20 9.08
CA LYS A 89 0.91 7.87 10.01
C LYS A 89 2.33 8.00 9.50
N ARG A 90 2.77 7.10 8.62
CA ARG A 90 4.16 7.00 8.16
C ARG A 90 4.33 6.21 6.88
N LYS A 91 5.52 6.35 6.29
CA LYS A 91 6.05 5.42 5.30
C LYS A 91 6.56 4.15 5.99
N LEU A 92 6.06 3.00 5.58
CA LEU A 92 6.45 1.69 6.10
C LEU A 92 7.66 1.11 5.36
N PHE A 93 7.68 1.29 4.04
CA PHE A 93 8.66 0.70 3.14
C PHE A 93 8.85 1.57 1.90
N GLU A 94 10.08 1.66 1.43
CA GLU A 94 10.44 2.26 0.14
C GLU A 94 11.52 1.41 -0.51
N ALA A 95 11.29 0.94 -1.73
CA ALA A 95 12.26 0.23 -2.52
C ALA A 95 12.43 0.89 -3.88
N ALA A 96 13.68 1.08 -4.29
CA ALA A 96 14.06 1.64 -5.58
C ALA A 96 15.47 1.14 -5.95
N GLY A 97 15.67 0.79 -7.22
CA GLY A 97 16.96 0.27 -7.69
C GLY A 97 17.44 -0.95 -6.88
N GLU A 98 18.63 -0.84 -6.27
CA GLU A 98 19.28 -1.93 -5.52
C GLU A 98 19.01 -1.89 -4.00
N GLN A 99 18.19 -0.97 -3.49
CA GLN A 99 18.01 -0.77 -2.06
C GLN A 99 16.56 -0.59 -1.65
N ALA A 100 16.28 -0.97 -0.42
CA ALA A 100 15.05 -0.62 0.27
C ALA A 100 15.34 0.07 1.61
N THR A 101 14.46 0.97 2.02
CA THR A 101 14.46 1.64 3.33
C THR A 101 13.18 1.26 4.06
N LEU A 102 13.33 0.75 5.28
CA LEU A 102 12.24 0.37 6.16
C LEU A 102 11.87 1.54 7.08
N ALA A 103 10.68 1.47 7.68
CA ALA A 103 10.32 2.32 8.81
C ALA A 103 11.42 2.25 9.90
N GLY A 104 11.88 3.42 10.36
CA GLY A 104 13.01 3.54 11.28
C GLY A 104 14.38 3.69 10.60
N GLY A 105 14.44 3.71 9.28
CA GLY A 105 15.64 4.07 8.50
C GLY A 105 16.63 2.91 8.27
N LYS A 106 16.27 1.67 8.62
CA LYS A 106 17.08 0.49 8.26
C LYS A 106 17.11 0.38 6.74
N VAL A 107 18.31 0.27 6.16
CA VAL A 107 18.51 0.06 4.73
C VAL A 107 18.80 -1.42 4.48
N LEU A 108 18.17 -1.98 3.46
CA LEU A 108 18.28 -3.35 3.01
C LEU A 108 18.79 -3.38 1.57
N SER A 109 19.81 -4.18 1.28
CA SER A 109 20.22 -4.46 -0.09
C SER A 109 19.23 -5.40 -0.76
N ARG A 110 18.89 -5.13 -2.02
CA ARG A 110 18.07 -6.02 -2.83
C ARG A 110 18.64 -7.43 -2.91
N ALA A 111 19.96 -7.54 -3.03
CA ALA A 111 20.66 -8.81 -3.13
C ALA A 111 20.63 -9.65 -1.85
N ASP A 112 20.30 -9.04 -0.70
CA ASP A 112 20.20 -9.74 0.58
C ASP A 112 18.83 -10.41 0.76
N VAL A 113 17.82 -10.03 -0.02
CA VAL A 113 16.48 -10.62 0.05
C VAL A 113 16.50 -11.99 -0.64
N ALA A 114 16.10 -13.04 0.08
CA ALA A 114 16.02 -14.40 -0.46
C ALA A 114 14.57 -14.83 -0.75
N LEU A 115 13.61 -14.34 0.04
CA LEU A 115 12.19 -14.66 -0.08
C LEU A 115 11.36 -13.51 0.49
N VAL A 116 10.22 -13.21 -0.14
CA VAL A 116 9.19 -12.35 0.44
C VAL A 116 7.95 -13.18 0.74
N PHE A 117 7.32 -12.98 1.89
CA PHE A 117 6.10 -13.71 2.24
C PHE A 117 5.14 -12.88 3.07
N SER A 118 3.84 -13.13 2.90
CA SER A 118 2.81 -12.57 3.77
C SER A 118 2.59 -13.46 4.99
N TYR A 119 2.28 -12.86 6.12
CA TYR A 119 2.07 -13.56 7.39
C TYR A 119 0.86 -13.00 8.16
N ALA A 120 0.32 -13.83 9.05
CA ALA A 120 -0.57 -13.45 10.13
C ALA A 120 -0.17 -14.23 11.38
N GLU A 121 0.23 -13.52 12.44
CA GLU A 121 0.60 -14.06 13.74
C GLU A 121 -0.52 -13.68 14.73
N GLY A 122 -1.54 -14.54 14.83
CA GLY A 122 -2.78 -14.18 15.54
C GLY A 122 -3.81 -13.53 14.62
N TYR A 123 -4.69 -12.71 15.19
CA TYR A 123 -5.67 -11.93 14.43
C TYR A 123 -5.26 -10.48 14.25
N GLU A 124 -4.47 -9.98 15.19
CA GLU A 124 -4.05 -8.60 15.35
C GLU A 124 -2.78 -8.25 14.56
N ASP A 125 -1.81 -9.17 14.45
CA ASP A 125 -0.53 -8.94 13.77
C ASP A 125 -0.49 -9.63 12.40
N ARG A 126 -0.27 -8.83 11.36
CA ARG A 126 -0.26 -9.27 9.97
C ARG A 126 0.54 -8.35 9.10
N GLY A 127 1.14 -8.91 8.05
CA GLY A 127 1.93 -8.10 7.15
C GLY A 127 2.70 -8.87 6.10
N VAL A 128 3.83 -8.29 5.72
CA VAL A 128 4.78 -8.81 4.74
C VAL A 128 6.17 -8.79 5.35
N LYS A 129 6.84 -9.94 5.34
CA LYS A 129 8.22 -10.13 5.78
C LYS A 129 9.13 -10.46 4.58
N ALA A 130 10.42 -10.19 4.73
CA ALA A 130 11.46 -10.82 3.94
C ALA A 130 12.26 -11.80 4.80
N ALA A 131 12.58 -12.97 4.24
CA ALA A 131 13.70 -13.76 4.73
C ALA A 131 14.96 -13.34 3.96
N LEU A 132 16.02 -13.04 4.69
CA LEU A 132 17.31 -12.64 4.14
C LEU A 132 18.16 -13.88 3.82
N ALA A 133 19.16 -13.71 2.96
CA ALA A 133 20.15 -14.75 2.65
C ALA A 133 20.91 -15.23 3.91
N SER A 134 20.99 -14.38 4.95
CA SER A 134 21.53 -14.73 6.26
C SER A 134 20.64 -15.65 7.10
N GLY A 135 19.36 -15.82 6.73
CA GLY A 135 18.33 -16.51 7.49
C GLY A 135 17.54 -15.61 8.46
N GLU A 136 17.94 -14.35 8.64
CA GLU A 136 17.16 -13.35 9.39
C GLU A 136 15.81 -13.09 8.70
N GLN A 137 14.75 -12.86 9.48
CA GLN A 137 13.47 -12.38 8.98
C GLN A 137 13.25 -10.94 9.43
N ILE A 138 12.76 -10.10 8.52
CA ILE A 138 12.50 -8.68 8.76
C ILE A 138 11.11 -8.30 8.28
N ASP A 139 10.43 -7.45 9.05
CA ASP A 139 9.15 -6.86 8.64
C ASP A 139 9.39 -5.79 7.59
N LEU A 140 8.66 -5.88 6.48
CA LEU A 140 8.70 -4.88 5.41
C LEU A 140 7.50 -3.95 5.51
N ALA A 141 6.33 -4.51 5.76
CA ALA A 141 5.10 -3.76 6.03
C ALA A 141 4.28 -4.55 7.04
N TYR A 142 3.73 -3.88 8.05
CA TYR A 142 2.94 -4.53 9.08
C TYR A 142 1.74 -3.66 9.46
N ALA A 143 0.68 -4.32 9.89
CA ALA A 143 -0.50 -3.68 10.48
C ALA A 143 -0.83 -4.39 11.79
N PHE A 144 -1.12 -3.60 12.82
CA PHE A 144 -1.58 -4.09 14.11
C PHE A 144 -3.00 -3.60 14.39
N ASP A 145 -3.91 -4.52 14.70
CA ASP A 145 -5.32 -4.22 14.94
C ASP A 145 -5.79 -4.78 16.27
N LEU A 146 -5.72 -3.95 17.31
CA LEU A 146 -6.15 -4.28 18.67
C LEU A 146 -7.64 -4.66 18.72
N SER A 147 -8.48 -4.07 17.86
CA SER A 147 -9.91 -4.37 17.85
C SER A 147 -10.19 -5.80 17.38
N ALA A 148 -9.33 -6.38 16.55
CA ALA A 148 -9.43 -7.79 16.16
C ALA A 148 -9.11 -8.75 17.32
N GLU A 149 -8.20 -8.35 18.23
CA GLU A 149 -7.87 -9.12 19.44
C GLU A 149 -9.03 -9.12 20.45
N GLU A 150 -9.68 -7.97 20.61
CA GLU A 150 -10.74 -7.76 21.62
C GLU A 150 -12.14 -8.22 21.17
N ASP A 151 -12.37 -8.40 19.86
CA ASP A 151 -13.68 -8.78 19.33
C ASP A 151 -13.87 -10.31 19.31
N PRO A 152 -14.74 -10.88 20.16
CA PRO A 152 -14.98 -12.33 20.22
C PRO A 152 -15.70 -12.89 18.98
N THR A 153 -16.22 -12.03 18.11
CA THR A 153 -16.84 -12.42 16.84
C THR A 153 -15.86 -12.41 15.68
N TYR A 154 -14.66 -11.86 15.88
CA TYR A 154 -13.59 -11.84 14.90
C TYR A 154 -13.14 -13.26 14.59
N ASN A 155 -13.18 -13.63 13.31
CA ASN A 155 -12.89 -14.98 12.87
C ASN A 155 -12.02 -14.97 11.61
N ARG A 156 -11.67 -16.17 11.13
CA ARG A 156 -10.79 -16.35 9.97
C ARG A 156 -11.27 -15.61 8.71
N ASN A 157 -12.57 -15.43 8.51
CA ASN A 157 -13.07 -14.70 7.34
C ASN A 157 -12.77 -13.20 7.45
N ASN A 158 -12.83 -12.64 8.66
CA ASN A 158 -12.39 -11.26 8.91
C ASN A 158 -10.89 -11.13 8.60
N LEU A 159 -10.07 -12.04 9.15
CA LEU A 159 -8.62 -12.03 8.91
C LEU A 159 -8.29 -12.10 7.42
N ILE A 160 -8.91 -13.02 6.67
CA ILE A 160 -8.69 -13.14 5.22
C ILE A 160 -9.05 -11.83 4.51
N SER A 161 -10.15 -11.18 4.89
CA SER A 161 -10.51 -9.89 4.32
C SER A 161 -9.45 -8.83 4.62
N ASP A 162 -8.99 -8.75 5.85
CA ASP A 162 -8.10 -7.67 6.34
C ASP A 162 -6.63 -7.89 5.93
N THR A 163 -6.30 -9.08 5.43
CA THR A 163 -4.95 -9.44 4.94
C THR A 163 -4.86 -9.49 3.40
N THR A 164 -5.93 -9.14 2.69
CA THR A 164 -5.94 -9.14 1.21
C THR A 164 -4.81 -8.28 0.63
N TRP A 165 -4.47 -7.18 1.30
CA TRP A 165 -3.37 -6.29 0.91
C TRP A 165 -1.99 -6.95 0.99
N CYS A 166 -1.77 -7.85 1.96
CA CYS A 166 -0.46 -8.47 2.18
C CYS A 166 0.02 -9.21 0.94
N SER A 167 -0.90 -9.87 0.22
CA SER A 167 -0.58 -10.55 -1.04
C SER A 167 -0.19 -9.57 -2.15
N ALA A 168 -0.94 -8.47 -2.33
CA ALA A 168 -0.67 -7.51 -3.38
C ALA A 168 0.64 -6.74 -3.16
N VAL A 169 0.90 -6.33 -1.91
CA VAL A 169 2.13 -5.67 -1.49
C VAL A 169 3.31 -6.64 -1.55
N GLY A 170 3.16 -7.85 -1.01
CA GLY A 170 4.19 -8.88 -1.01
C GLY A 170 4.64 -9.26 -2.42
N GLN A 171 3.71 -9.39 -3.37
CA GLN A 171 4.04 -9.62 -4.78
C GLN A 171 4.78 -8.45 -5.42
N ALA A 172 4.41 -7.20 -5.10
CA ALA A 172 5.11 -6.03 -5.63
C ALA A 172 6.56 -5.96 -5.14
N ILE A 173 6.77 -6.20 -3.84
CA ILE A 173 8.11 -6.24 -3.23
C ILE A 173 8.92 -7.42 -3.79
N ALA A 174 8.35 -8.62 -3.87
CA ALA A 174 9.02 -9.81 -4.41
C ALA A 174 9.47 -9.57 -5.86
N ARG A 175 8.62 -8.93 -6.67
CA ARG A 175 8.95 -8.55 -8.05
C ARG A 175 10.10 -7.56 -8.12
N TRP A 176 10.13 -6.55 -7.25
CA TRP A 176 11.26 -5.62 -7.17
C TRP A 176 12.56 -6.37 -6.81
N ALA A 177 12.50 -7.25 -5.82
CA ALA A 177 13.65 -8.01 -5.34
C ALA A 177 14.11 -9.11 -6.29
N GLY A 178 13.27 -9.54 -7.24
CA GLY A 178 13.58 -10.66 -8.14
C GLY A 178 13.54 -12.02 -7.45
N VAL A 179 12.72 -12.16 -6.40
CA VAL A 179 12.61 -13.38 -5.58
C VAL A 179 11.19 -13.95 -5.58
N PRO A 180 10.99 -15.21 -5.13
CA PRO A 180 9.65 -15.77 -4.96
C PRO A 180 8.82 -15.00 -3.93
N PHE A 181 7.50 -15.07 -4.11
CA PHE A 181 6.51 -14.67 -3.11
C PHE A 181 5.77 -15.90 -2.58
N GLU A 182 5.60 -15.99 -1.26
CA GLU A 182 4.77 -17.00 -0.60
C GLU A 182 3.64 -16.35 0.21
N ASN A 183 2.40 -16.86 0.04
CA ASN A 183 1.31 -16.49 0.92
C ASN A 183 1.19 -17.51 2.06
N ARG A 184 1.42 -17.07 3.31
CA ARG A 184 1.39 -17.92 4.52
C ARG A 184 0.26 -17.58 5.49
N ILE A 185 -0.77 -16.87 5.04
CA ILE A 185 -1.98 -16.52 5.82
C ILE A 185 -3.04 -17.63 5.69
#